data_AF-A0A970D868-F1
#
_entry.id   AF-A0A970D868-F1
#
_cell.length_a   1.000
_cell.length_b   1.000
_cell.length_c   1.000
_cell.angle_alpha   90.00
_cell.angle_beta   90.00
_cell.angle_gamma   90.00
#
_symmetry.space_group_name_H-M   'P 1'
#
loop_
_entity.id
_entity.type
_entity.pdbx_description
1 polymer ?
#
loop_
_entity_poly.entity_id
_entity_poly.type
_entity_poly.pdbx_seq_one_letter_code
_entity_poly.pdbx_strand_id
1 'polypeptide(L)' 'MKLIYNGKTKDVFELEDGNYLLKFKDDVTGENGVFDPGANQVGLTMEGSGKAALQLT' A
#
# COMPACT_ATOMS: atom_id res chain seq x y z
N MET A 1 17.62 -3.91 -4.58
CA MET A 1 16.31 -3.35 -4.16
C MET A 1 16.28 -3.12 -2.66
N LYS A 2 16.07 -1.87 -2.22
CA LYS A 2 16.10 -1.46 -0.79
C LYS A 2 14.77 -0.86 -0.37
N LEU A 3 14.16 -1.35 0.71
CA LEU A 3 12.96 -0.73 1.28
C LEU A 3 13.36 0.60 1.91
N ILE A 4 12.73 1.69 1.47
CA ILE A 4 13.00 3.04 2.00
C ILE A 4 11.82 3.60 2.78
N TYR A 5 10.60 3.11 2.50
CA TYR A 5 9.41 3.51 3.24
C TYR A 5 8.39 2.38 3.26
N ASN A 6 7.88 2.06 4.45
CA ASN A 6 6.76 1.15 4.64
C ASN A 6 5.51 2.00 4.92
N GLY A 7 4.61 2.08 3.94
CA GLY A 7 3.36 2.82 4.05
C GLY A 7 2.18 1.93 4.40
N LYS A 8 1.02 2.56 4.65
CA LYS A 8 -0.22 1.83 4.97
C LYS A 8 -0.66 0.93 3.81
N THR A 9 -0.72 1.49 2.59
CA THR A 9 -1.24 0.80 1.39
C THR A 9 -0.18 0.58 0.31
N LYS A 10 1.02 1.14 0.46
CA LYS A 10 2.14 0.97 -0.47
C LYS A 10 3.47 0.94 0.28
N ASP A 11 4.38 0.12 -0.23
CA ASP A 11 5.79 0.20 0.13
C ASP A 11 6.56 0.90 -0.98
N VAL A 12 7.59 1.65 -0.60
CA VAL A 12 8.49 2.32 -1.55
C VAL A 12 9.85 1.66 -1.46
N PHE A 13 10.35 1.22 -2.61
CA PHE A 13 11.68 0.65 -2.74
C PHE A 13 12.52 1.49 -3.69
N GLU A 14 13.79 1.65 -3.33
CA GLU A 14 14.84 2.16 -4.21
C GLU A 14 15.43 0.98 -5.02
N LEU A 15 15.46 1.15 -6.34
CA LEU A 15 16.06 0.20 -7.28
C LEU A 15 17.50 0.60 -7.63
N GLU A 16 18.27 -0.35 -8.15
CA GLU A 16 19.70 -0.15 -8.46
C GLU A 16 19.94 0.80 -9.64
N ASP A 17 18.93 0.98 -10.50
CA ASP A 17 18.94 1.87 -11.66
C ASP A 17 18.56 3.33 -11.31
N GLY A 18 18.35 3.63 -10.02
CA GLY A 18 17.94 4.95 -9.54
C GLY A 18 16.43 5.21 -9.61
N ASN A 19 15.64 4.26 -10.11
CA ASN A 19 14.17 4.36 -10.09
C ASN A 19 13.59 3.94 -8.73
N TYR A 20 12.34 4.34 -8.47
CA TYR A 20 11.58 3.90 -7.31
C TYR A 20 10.45 2.96 -7.70
N LEU A 21 10.31 1.85 -6.97
CA LEU A 21 9.19 0.93 -7.09
C LEU A 21 8.16 1.21 -5.98
N LEU A 22 6.97 1.61 -6.40
CA LEU A 22 5.77 1.67 -5.56
C LEU A 22 5.08 0.31 -5.57
N LYS A 23 5.24 -0.47 -4.51
CA LYS A 23 4.59 -1.78 -4.36
C LYS A 23 3.25 -1.60 -3.65
N PHE A 24 2.16 -1.76 -4.39
CA PHE A 24 0.81 -1.70 -3.85
C PHE A 24 0.54 -2.96 -3.00
N LYS A 25 -0.09 -2.76 -1.84
CA LYS A 25 -0.44 -3.81 -0.89
C LYS A 25 -1.95 -4.04 -0.89
N ASP A 26 -2.34 -5.20 -0.37
CA ASP A 26 -3.75 -5.52 -0.12
C ASP A 26 -4.23 -5.00 1.25
N ASP A 27 -3.35 -4.35 1.99
CA ASP A 27 -3.68 -3.63 3.22
C ASP A 27 -4.50 -2.38 2.89
N VAL A 28 -5.63 -2.24 3.55
CA VAL A 28 -6.48 -1.06 3.48
C VAL A 28 -6.61 -0.39 4.84
N THR A 29 -6.88 0.91 4.81
CA THR A 29 -7.07 1.68 6.04
C THR A 29 -8.44 1.43 6.65
N GLY A 30 -8.53 1.54 7.96
CA GLY A 30 -9.79 1.35 8.67
C GLY A 30 -9.67 1.53 10.18
N GLU A 31 -10.80 1.64 10.85
CA GLU A 31 -10.90 1.74 12.31
C GLU A 31 -11.86 0.68 12.84
N ASN A 32 -11.51 0.04 13.96
CA ASN A 32 -12.34 -0.98 14.61
C ASN A 32 -12.78 -2.13 13.66
N GLY A 33 -11.92 -2.52 12.72
CA GLY A 33 -12.21 -3.56 11.73
C GLY A 33 -13.14 -3.13 10.59
N VAL A 34 -13.51 -1.85 10.52
CA VAL A 34 -14.32 -1.26 9.46
C VAL A 34 -13.41 -0.57 8.45
N PHE A 35 -13.59 -0.87 7.16
CA PHE A 35 -12.90 -0.18 6.08
C PHE A 35 -13.24 1.31 6.09
N ASP A 36 -12.20 2.15 6.16
CA ASP A 36 -12.29 3.59 6.05
C ASP A 36 -11.06 4.10 5.26
N PRO A 37 -11.24 4.55 4.01
CA PRO A 37 -10.14 5.04 3.18
C PRO A 37 -9.51 6.34 3.72
N GLY A 38 -10.17 7.03 4.65
CA GLY A 38 -9.65 8.22 5.33
C GLY A 38 -8.86 7.92 6.60
N ALA A 39 -8.85 6.68 7.08
CA ALA A 39 -8.24 6.33 8.35
C ALA A 39 -6.70 6.39 8.33
N ASN A 40 -6.14 6.61 9.53
CA ASN A 40 -4.70 6.80 9.72
C ASN A 40 -3.92 5.53 10.06
N GLN A 41 -4.57 4.38 10.04
CA GLN A 41 -3.99 3.08 10.37
C GLN A 41 -4.46 2.00 9.39
N VAL A 42 -3.70 0.90 9.28
CA VAL A 42 -4.16 -0.31 8.59
C VAL A 42 -5.29 -0.92 9.42
N GLY A 43 -6.44 -1.14 8.80
CA GLY A 43 -7.63 -1.66 9.48
C GLY A 43 -7.93 -3.13 9.17
N LEU A 44 -7.62 -3.56 7.95
CA LEU A 44 -7.87 -4.91 7.45
C LEU A 44 -7.07 -5.15 6.15
N THR A 45 -7.03 -6.41 5.72
CA THR A 45 -6.47 -6.82 4.43
C THR A 45 -7.59 -7.29 3.52
N MET A 46 -7.63 -6.76 2.30
CA MET A 46 -8.59 -7.13 1.26
C MET A 46 -7.83 -7.63 0.04
N GLU A 47 -7.87 -8.95 -0.20
CA GLU A 47 -7.16 -9.59 -1.31
C GLU A 47 -7.49 -8.92 -2.65
N GLY A 48 -6.46 -8.59 -3.42
CA GLY A 48 -6.58 -7.96 -4.73
C GLY A 48 -6.81 -6.45 -4.72
N SER A 49 -7.02 -5.81 -3.56
CA SER A 49 -7.21 -4.36 -3.47
C SER A 49 -6.00 -3.57 -3.96
N GLY A 50 -4.78 -4.07 -3.74
CA GLY A 50 -3.56 -3.46 -4.25
C GLY A 50 -3.50 -3.49 -5.78
N LYS A 51 -3.90 -4.60 -6.39
CA LYS A 51 -3.98 -4.75 -7.85
C LYS A 51 -5.05 -3.84 -8.46
N ALA A 52 -6.24 -3.80 -7.85
CA ALA A 52 -7.32 -2.95 -8.31
C ALA A 52 -6.94 -1.46 -8.24
N ALA A 53 -6.28 -1.03 -7.15
CA ALA A 53 -5.78 0.33 -7.01
C ALA A 53 -4.70 0.68 -8.04
N LEU A 54 -3.82 -0.28 -8.39
CA LEU A 54 -2.82 -0.08 -9.44
C LEU A 54 -3.46 0.12 -10.82
N GLN A 55 -4.59 -0.53 -11.11
CA GLN A 55 -5.31 -0.38 -12.39
C GLN A 55 -6.03 0.96 -12.54
N LEU A 56 -6.30 1.67 -11.44
CA LEU A 56 -7.02 2.95 -11.44
C LEU A 56 -6.08 4.17 -11.56
N THR A 57 -4.80 4.00 -11.22
CA THR A 57 -3.80 5.08 -11.19
C THR A 57 -3.24 5.37 -12.57
#